data_AF-A0A497ESN0-F1
#
_entry.id   AF-A0A497ESN0-F1
#
_cell.length_a   1.000
_cell.length_b   1.000
_cell.length_c   1.000
_cell.angle_alpha   90.00
_cell.angle_beta   90.00
_cell.angle_gamma   90.00
#
_symmetry.space_group_name_H-M   'P 1'
#
loop_
_entity.id
_entity.type
_entity.pdbx_description
1 polymer ?
#
loop_
_entity_poly.entity_id
_entity_poly.type
_entity_poly.pdbx_seq_one_letter_code
_entity_poly.pdbx_strand_id
1 'polypeptide(L)'
;VCIELNKLDSFTPDDADVFNFKHFSKWHESYIEGEADGLAEEAYNVVGAYPLKTIRKRRKTKPLDLQIIQWKEILERELGERS
;
A
#
# COMPACT_ATOMS: atom_id res chain seq x y z
N VAL A 1 12.91 -1.04 -12.67
CA VAL A 1 12.93 0.27 -13.36
C VAL A 1 11.59 0.93 -13.13
N CYS A 2 11.56 2.21 -12.75
CA CYS A 2 10.32 2.98 -12.56
C CYS A 2 10.38 4.18 -13.52
N ILE A 3 9.81 4.01 -14.71
CA ILE A 3 9.89 4.96 -15.82
C ILE A 3 8.49 5.40 -16.24
N GLU A 4 8.39 6.60 -16.78
CA GLU A 4 7.18 7.10 -17.42
C GLU A 4 6.93 6.31 -18.72
N LEU A 5 5.70 5.81 -18.91
CA LEU A 5 5.32 4.99 -20.09
C LEU A 5 5.69 5.68 -21.41
N ASN A 6 5.46 7.00 -21.51
CA ASN A 6 5.78 7.79 -22.71
C ASN A 6 7.28 7.95 -22.98
N LYS A 7 8.14 7.58 -22.02
CA LYS A 7 9.61 7.65 -22.14
C LYS A 7 10.25 6.27 -22.29
N LEU A 8 9.45 5.22 -22.46
CA LEU A 8 9.97 3.87 -22.60
C LEU A 8 10.93 3.74 -23.79
N ASP A 9 10.67 4.45 -24.90
CA ASP A 9 11.53 4.47 -26.08
C ASP A 9 12.90 5.14 -25.84
N SER A 10 13.00 5.97 -24.80
CA SER A 10 14.25 6.62 -24.39
C SER A 10 14.98 5.88 -23.26
N PHE A 11 14.51 4.67 -22.92
CA PHE A 11 15.10 3.89 -21.85
C PHE A 11 16.58 3.54 -22.13
N THR A 12 17.42 3.80 -21.15
CA THR A 12 18.83 3.40 -21.15
C THR A 12 19.11 2.46 -19.97
N PRO A 13 20.08 1.55 -20.05
CA PRO A 13 20.46 0.70 -18.92
C PRO A 13 20.81 1.47 -17.64
N ASP A 14 21.28 2.71 -17.77
CA ASP A 14 21.57 3.60 -16.64
C ASP A 14 20.31 3.94 -15.81
N ASP A 15 19.12 3.91 -16.43
CA ASP A 15 17.83 4.08 -15.74
C ASP A 15 17.47 2.87 -14.84
N ALA A 16 18.22 1.77 -14.98
CA ALA A 16 18.09 0.56 -14.17
C ALA A 16 19.22 0.39 -13.14
N ASP A 17 20.07 1.41 -12.92
CA ASP A 17 21.11 1.36 -11.90
C ASP A 17 20.50 1.13 -10.50
N VAL A 18 20.90 0.03 -9.88
CA VAL A 18 20.46 -0.40 -8.55
C VAL A 18 20.92 0.55 -7.44
N PHE A 19 22.00 1.30 -7.64
CA PHE A 19 22.50 2.27 -6.66
C PHE A 19 21.84 3.64 -6.79
N ASN A 20 21.41 4.02 -8.01
CA ASN A 20 20.84 5.34 -8.32
C ASN A 20 19.43 5.25 -8.91
N PHE A 21 18.60 4.36 -8.34
CA PHE A 21 17.26 4.12 -8.82
C PHE A 21 16.39 5.37 -8.73
N LYS A 22 15.88 5.85 -9.87
CA LYS A 22 14.93 6.98 -9.93
C LYS A 22 13.50 6.45 -9.95
N HIS A 23 12.65 7.04 -9.11
CA HIS A 23 11.22 6.75 -9.10
C HIS A 23 10.46 7.74 -9.99
N PHE A 24 9.55 7.22 -10.82
CA PHE A 24 8.55 8.03 -11.50
C PHE A 24 7.43 8.41 -10.51
N SER A 25 7.32 9.71 -10.20
CA SER A 25 6.40 10.23 -9.17
C SER A 25 4.95 10.40 -9.63
N LYS A 26 4.71 10.45 -10.95
CA LYS A 26 3.40 10.77 -11.56
C LYS A 26 2.63 9.53 -12.04
N TRP A 27 2.95 8.35 -11.50
CA TRP A 27 2.30 7.10 -11.89
C TRP A 27 0.78 7.12 -11.74
N HIS A 28 0.28 7.82 -10.72
CA HIS A 28 -1.15 7.94 -10.42
C HIS A 28 -1.92 8.78 -11.45
N GLU A 29 -1.23 9.64 -12.22
CA GLU A 29 -1.85 10.47 -13.26
C GLU A 29 -2.15 9.65 -14.52
N SER A 30 -1.39 8.57 -14.76
CA SER A 30 -1.47 7.73 -15.96
C SER A 30 -2.12 6.36 -15.71
N TYR A 31 -2.46 6.04 -14.47
CA TYR A 31 -3.06 4.77 -14.07
C TYR A 31 -4.50 4.64 -14.57
N ILE A 32 -4.84 3.49 -15.15
CA ILE A 32 -6.21 3.12 -15.51
C ILE A 32 -6.64 1.91 -14.66
N GLU A 33 -7.84 1.99 -14.08
CA GLU A 33 -8.40 0.88 -13.31
C GLU A 33 -8.52 -0.38 -14.20
N GLY A 34 -7.93 -1.49 -13.74
CA GLY A 34 -7.92 -2.77 -14.45
C GLY A 34 -6.81 -2.95 -15.49
N GLU A 35 -5.91 -1.98 -15.69
CA GLU A 35 -4.84 -2.05 -16.71
C GLU A 35 -3.90 -3.27 -16.57
N ALA A 36 -3.76 -3.79 -15.36
CA ALA A 36 -2.84 -4.88 -15.02
C ALA A 36 -3.55 -6.16 -14.54
N ASP A 37 -4.87 -6.23 -14.59
CA ASP A 37 -5.63 -7.37 -14.04
C ASP A 37 -5.31 -8.66 -14.80
N GLY A 38 -5.26 -8.60 -16.13
CA GLY A 38 -4.90 -9.76 -16.96
C GLY A 38 -3.49 -10.29 -16.66
N LEU A 39 -2.53 -9.38 -16.43
CA LEU A 39 -1.16 -9.76 -16.03
C LEU A 39 -1.15 -10.40 -14.63
N ALA A 40 -1.98 -9.91 -13.71
CA ALA A 40 -2.10 -10.49 -12.38
C ALA A 40 -2.71 -11.91 -12.44
N GLU A 41 -3.73 -12.13 -13.26
CA GLU A 41 -4.32 -13.44 -13.51
C GLU A 41 -3.32 -14.41 -14.15
N GLU A 42 -2.59 -13.97 -15.18
CA GLU A 42 -1.56 -14.78 -15.82
C GLU A 42 -0.44 -15.15 -14.85
N ALA A 43 0.07 -14.19 -14.08
CA ALA A 43 1.09 -14.44 -13.06
C ALA A 43 0.59 -15.44 -12.01
N TYR A 44 -0.67 -15.33 -11.58
CA TYR A 44 -1.28 -16.28 -10.66
C TYR A 44 -1.37 -17.69 -11.25
N ASN A 45 -1.73 -17.82 -12.53
CA ASN A 45 -1.82 -19.10 -13.22
C ASN A 45 -0.44 -19.75 -13.43
N VAL A 46 0.58 -18.95 -13.76
CA VAL A 46 1.93 -19.43 -14.09
C VAL A 46 2.78 -19.69 -12.84
N VAL A 47 2.80 -18.73 -11.91
CA VAL A 47 3.66 -18.77 -10.71
C VAL A 47 2.92 -19.36 -9.50
N GLY A 48 1.58 -19.30 -9.50
CA GLY A 48 0.75 -19.68 -8.37
C GLY A 48 0.49 -18.53 -7.40
N ALA A 49 -0.22 -18.83 -6.32
CA ALA A 49 -0.47 -17.86 -5.25
C ALA A 49 0.84 -17.34 -4.64
N TYR A 50 0.87 -16.05 -4.31
CA TYR A 50 2.03 -15.44 -3.66
C TYR A 50 2.33 -16.17 -2.34
N PRO A 51 3.50 -16.82 -2.19
CA PRO A 51 3.78 -17.75 -1.10
C PRO A 51 4.00 -17.06 0.25
N LEU A 52 4.00 -15.71 0.28
CA LEU A 52 4.17 -14.95 1.49
C LEU A 52 2.93 -15.12 2.36
N LYS A 53 2.97 -16.10 3.26
CA LYS A 53 2.03 -16.24 4.36
C LYS A 53 1.97 -14.87 5.03
N THR A 54 0.81 -14.22 4.99
CA THR A 54 0.61 -12.94 5.66
C THR A 54 0.85 -13.22 7.14
N ILE A 55 2.08 -12.96 7.62
CA ILE A 55 2.41 -13.11 9.02
C ILE A 55 1.49 -12.10 9.70
N ARG A 56 0.47 -12.60 10.41
CA ARG A 56 -0.41 -11.75 11.20
C ARG A 56 0.48 -11.01 12.19
N LYS A 57 0.87 -9.77 11.84
CA LYS A 57 1.63 -8.90 12.73
C LYS A 57 0.76 -8.70 13.96
N ARG A 58 1.27 -9.11 15.12
CA ARG A 58 0.61 -8.84 16.39
C ARG A 58 0.43 -7.32 16.50
N ARG A 59 -0.81 -6.86 16.62
CA ARG A 59 -1.10 -5.43 16.77
C ARG A 59 -0.33 -4.92 18.00
N LYS A 60 0.39 -3.80 17.85
CA LYS A 60 1.06 -3.11 18.97
C LYS A 60 0.05 -2.36 19.85
N THR A 61 -1.12 -2.07 19.30
CA THR A 61 -2.18 -1.28 19.91
C THR A 61 -3.41 -2.14 20.21
N LYS A 62 -4.25 -1.67 21.13
CA LYS A 62 -5.53 -2.29 21.43
C LYS A 62 -6.40 -2.35 20.16
N PRO A 63 -7.25 -3.38 19.99
CA PRO A 63 -8.31 -3.38 18.99
C PRO A 63 -9.14 -2.08 18.98
N LEU A 64 -9.64 -1.69 17.80
CA LEU A 64 -10.33 -0.40 17.58
C LEU A 64 -11.59 -0.26 18.44
N ASP A 65 -12.36 -1.33 18.57
CA ASP A 65 -13.52 -1.47 19.45
C ASP A 65 -13.18 -1.12 20.90
N LEU A 66 -12.08 -1.65 21.44
CA LEU A 66 -11.64 -1.33 22.79
C LEU A 66 -11.18 0.14 22.92
N GLN A 67 -10.58 0.71 21.87
CA GLN A 67 -10.21 2.12 21.87
C GLN A 67 -11.46 3.01 21.87
N ILE A 68 -12.49 2.68 21.07
CA ILE A 68 -13.76 3.42 21.01
C ILE A 68 -14.44 3.42 22.38
N ILE A 69 -14.51 2.26 23.05
CA ILE A 69 -15.10 2.14 24.39
C ILE A 69 -14.30 3.00 25.39
N GLN A 70 -12.97 2.88 25.39
CA GLN A 70 -12.12 3.66 26.28
C GLN A 70 -12.30 5.18 26.07
N TRP A 71 -12.38 5.64 24.82
CA TRP A 71 -12.62 7.05 24.52
C TRP A 71 -13.99 7.52 24.96
N LYS A 72 -15.02 6.71 24.77
CA LYS A 72 -16.38 7.00 25.24
C LYS A 72 -16.40 7.20 26.75
N GLU A 73 -15.79 6.29 27.51
CA GLU A 73 -15.72 6.39 28.98
C GLU A 73 -14.95 7.63 29.45
N ILE A 74 -13.86 8.01 28.76
CA ILE A 74 -13.11 9.23 29.05
C ILE A 74 -14.00 10.47 28.84
N LEU A 75 -14.69 10.54 27.70
CA LEU A 75 -15.58 11.66 27.37
C LEU A 75 -16.75 11.78 28.37
N GLU A 76 -17.36 10.66 28.76
CA GLU A 76 -18.44 10.63 29.75
C GLU A 76 -17.97 11.11 31.13
N ARG A 77 -16.74 10.74 31.55
CA ARG A 77 -16.14 11.23 32.80
C ARG A 77 -15.87 12.74 32.76
N GLU A 78 -15.27 13.23 31.69
CA GLU A 78 -14.98 14.67 31.54
C GLU A 78 -16.23 15.55 31.46
N LEU A 79 -17.33 15.03 30.90
CA LEU A 79 -18.62 15.73 30.86
C LEU A 79 -19.35 15.70 32.22
N GLY A 80 -19.22 14.61 32.97
CA GLY A 80 -19.78 14.47 34.31
C GLY A 80 -19.07 15.33 35.37
N GLU A 81 -17.77 15.56 35.24
CA GLU A 81 -16.99 16.44 36.13
C GLU A 81 -17.20 17.95 35.84
N ARG A 82 -17.80 18.29 34.69
CA ARG A 82 -18.09 19.67 34.26
C ARG A 82 -19.53 20.13 34.54
N SER A 83 -20.40 19.26 35.04
CA SER A 83 -21.77 19.59 35.49
C SER A 83 -21.83 19.74 37.00
#